data_AF-A0A6A6UX59-F1
#
_entry.id   AF-A0A6A6UX59-F1
#
_cell.length_a   1.000
_cell.length_b   1.000
_cell.length_c   1.000
_cell.angle_alpha   90.00
_cell.angle_beta   90.00
_cell.angle_gamma   90.00
#
_symmetry.space_group_name_H-M   'P 1'
#
loop_
_entity.id
_entity.type
_entity.pdbx_description
1 polymer ?
#
loop_
_entity_poly.entity_id
_entity_poly.type
_entity_poly.pdbx_seq_one_letter_code
_entity_poly.pdbx_strand_id
1 'polypeptide(L)'
;DAPALLNHAIVNCIDVEKWERDRTGKKLTEIGLSTFAVSDMHAVKNNGPRGENLLKRMWFYHYRIIPYAHLINGRFCEGNPTKNHFGTTCFIDLDEAKRMLESAFKWPTKGGTAEPFSPVIFLGHALRGDIKMLRDAYNLPKSTFDMVVKTIDTQDMAPAVGLWHGKNKISLLNLCAYNDFDFADPHTAGNDAAYTMISAVFMV
;
A
#
# COMPACT_ATOMS: atom_id res chain seq x y z
N ASP A 1 -1.80 -6.88 25.84
CA ASP A 1 -2.98 -6.71 24.97
C ASP A 1 -2.87 -5.44 24.15
N ALA A 2 -3.32 -5.50 22.90
CA ALA A 2 -3.40 -4.33 22.03
C ALA A 2 -4.46 -3.34 22.54
N PRO A 3 -4.24 -2.00 22.45
CA PRO A 3 -5.25 -1.02 22.81
C PRO A 3 -6.57 -1.24 22.04
N ALA A 4 -7.71 -1.06 22.71
CA ALA A 4 -9.03 -1.29 22.10
C ALA A 4 -9.27 -0.48 20.81
N LEU A 5 -8.66 0.69 20.68
CA LEU A 5 -8.75 1.54 19.49
C LEU A 5 -8.15 0.87 18.23
N LEU A 6 -7.22 -0.09 18.38
CA LEU A 6 -6.65 -0.83 17.25
C LEU A 6 -7.68 -1.76 16.57
N ASN A 7 -8.79 -2.12 17.22
CA ASN A 7 -9.88 -2.85 16.57
C ASN A 7 -10.55 -2.02 15.46
N HIS A 8 -10.38 -0.70 15.50
CA HIS A 8 -10.88 0.24 14.50
C HIS A 8 -9.77 0.71 13.54
N ALA A 9 -8.57 0.14 13.64
CA ALA A 9 -7.46 0.56 12.79
C ALA A 9 -7.72 0.24 11.31
N ILE A 10 -7.15 1.08 10.45
CA ILE A 10 -7.11 0.87 9.01
C ILE A 10 -5.71 0.47 8.62
N VAL A 11 -5.57 -0.60 7.85
CA VAL A 11 -4.30 -1.00 7.25
C VAL A 11 -4.26 -0.46 5.84
N ASN A 12 -3.24 0.34 5.53
CA ASN A 12 -3.00 0.82 4.16
C ASN A 12 -1.66 0.30 3.67
N CYS A 13 -1.66 -0.30 2.49
CA CYS A 13 -0.46 -0.53 1.70
C CYS A 13 -0.46 0.45 0.54
N ILE A 14 0.57 1.29 0.46
CA ILE A 14 0.76 2.24 -0.64
C ILE A 14 2.05 1.90 -1.35
N ASP A 15 1.97 1.82 -2.66
CA ASP A 15 3.11 1.80 -3.56
C ASP A 15 2.98 2.96 -4.56
N VAL A 16 4.11 3.49 -5.03
CA VAL A 16 4.12 4.61 -5.98
C VAL A 16 5.15 4.38 -7.06
N GLU A 17 4.75 4.68 -8.30
CA GLU A 17 5.70 4.79 -9.40
C GLU A 17 6.12 6.24 -9.59
N LYS A 18 7.41 6.44 -9.77
CA LYS A 18 8.03 7.74 -9.98
C LYS A 18 8.68 7.76 -11.35
N TRP A 19 8.57 8.89 -12.06
CA TRP A 19 9.30 9.04 -13.31
C TRP A 19 10.83 9.00 -13.08
N GLU A 20 11.50 8.02 -13.70
CA GLU A 20 12.92 7.71 -13.52
C GLU A 20 13.85 8.87 -13.90
N ARG A 21 13.39 9.79 -14.77
CA ARG A 21 14.17 10.95 -15.23
C ARG A 21 13.94 12.21 -14.38
N ASP A 22 13.02 12.16 -13.42
CA ASP A 22 12.85 13.25 -12.45
C ASP A 22 13.88 13.15 -11.32
N ARG A 23 14.86 14.05 -11.36
CA ARG A 23 15.88 14.18 -10.31
C ARG A 23 15.33 14.72 -9.00
N THR A 24 14.18 15.41 -9.01
CA THR A 24 13.56 15.95 -7.80
C THR A 24 12.81 14.88 -7.01
N GLY A 25 12.36 13.82 -7.70
CA GLY A 25 11.59 12.73 -7.11
C GLY A 25 10.16 13.08 -6.75
N LYS A 26 9.61 14.15 -7.32
CA LYS A 26 8.27 14.65 -7.03
C LYS A 26 7.24 14.26 -8.09
N LYS A 27 7.68 13.84 -9.27
CA LYS A 27 6.79 13.37 -10.36
C LYS A 27 6.39 11.92 -10.16
N LEU A 28 5.38 11.71 -9.31
CA LEU A 28 4.73 10.42 -9.13
C LEU A 28 3.77 10.20 -10.30
N THR A 29 4.00 9.14 -11.09
CA THR A 29 3.18 8.80 -12.26
C THR A 29 1.96 8.01 -11.84
N GLU A 30 2.09 7.18 -10.81
CA GLU A 30 1.06 6.26 -10.33
C GLU A 30 1.08 6.16 -8.80
N ILE A 31 -0.10 5.91 -8.22
CA ILE A 31 -0.25 5.57 -6.81
C ILE A 31 -1.16 4.34 -6.72
N GLY A 32 -0.66 3.27 -6.11
CA GLY A 32 -1.45 2.12 -5.71
C GLY A 32 -1.81 2.24 -4.24
N LEU A 33 -3.06 1.95 -3.91
CA LEU A 33 -3.53 1.85 -2.53
C LEU A 33 -4.32 0.55 -2.35
N SER A 34 -3.85 -0.32 -1.48
CA SER A 34 -4.60 -1.47 -0.97
C SER A 34 -4.96 -1.21 0.48
N THR A 35 -6.23 -1.37 0.86
CA THR A 35 -6.68 -0.99 2.20
C THR A 35 -7.78 -1.89 2.75
N PHE A 36 -7.82 -2.02 4.08
CA PHE A 36 -8.93 -2.65 4.80
C PHE A 36 -9.05 -2.14 6.24
N ALA A 37 -10.24 -2.26 6.82
CA ALA A 37 -10.44 -2.05 8.25
C ALA A 37 -10.21 -3.35 9.04
N VAL A 38 -9.49 -3.27 10.16
CA VAL A 38 -9.25 -4.43 11.05
C VAL A 38 -10.57 -5.06 11.51
N SER A 39 -11.60 -4.25 11.77
CA SER A 39 -12.94 -4.76 12.12
C SER A 39 -13.57 -5.62 11.02
N ASP A 40 -13.32 -5.30 9.75
CA ASP A 40 -13.86 -6.08 8.62
C ASP A 40 -13.16 -7.45 8.51
N MET A 41 -11.89 -7.53 8.91
CA MET A 41 -11.15 -8.79 9.00
C MET A 41 -11.59 -9.63 10.19
N HIS A 42 -11.77 -9.03 11.37
CA HIS A 42 -12.31 -9.73 12.55
C HIS A 42 -13.73 -10.28 12.34
N ALA A 43 -14.51 -9.69 11.44
CA ALA A 43 -15.84 -10.18 11.09
C ALA A 43 -15.82 -11.46 10.23
N VAL A 44 -14.66 -11.86 9.68
CA VAL A 44 -14.50 -13.09 8.91
C VAL A 44 -14.45 -14.30 9.85
N LYS A 45 -15.47 -15.16 9.77
CA LYS A 45 -15.58 -16.36 10.64
C LYS A 45 -14.66 -17.51 10.22
N ASN A 46 -14.31 -17.57 8.95
CA ASN A 46 -13.43 -18.58 8.37
C ASN A 46 -12.59 -17.92 7.28
N ASN A 47 -11.27 -17.91 7.46
CA ASN A 47 -10.32 -17.28 6.54
C ASN A 47 -10.26 -17.99 5.19
N GLY A 48 -10.60 -19.28 5.15
CA GLY A 48 -10.34 -20.15 4.01
C GLY A 48 -8.88 -20.66 3.97
N PRO A 49 -8.56 -21.68 3.17
CA PRO A 49 -7.24 -22.32 3.19
C PRO A 49 -6.07 -21.41 2.83
N ARG A 50 -6.32 -20.34 2.07
CA ARG A 50 -5.29 -19.35 1.68
C ARG A 50 -5.75 -17.93 2.02
N GLY A 51 -6.54 -17.75 3.08
CA GLY A 51 -6.99 -16.42 3.51
C GLY A 51 -7.92 -15.72 2.51
N GLU A 52 -8.49 -16.41 1.53
CA GLU A 52 -9.26 -15.81 0.45
C GLU A 52 -10.48 -15.01 0.93
N ASN A 53 -11.05 -15.38 2.09
CA ASN A 53 -12.17 -14.64 2.66
C ASN A 53 -11.75 -13.35 3.37
N LEU A 54 -10.49 -13.25 3.81
CA LEU A 54 -9.88 -11.99 4.24
C LEU A 54 -9.60 -11.11 3.02
N LEU A 55 -9.00 -11.67 1.96
CA LEU A 55 -8.69 -10.92 0.73
C LEU A 55 -9.95 -10.28 0.10
N LYS A 56 -11.11 -10.95 0.17
CA LYS A 56 -12.41 -10.41 -0.28
C LYS A 56 -12.91 -9.19 0.51
N ARG A 57 -12.29 -8.84 1.64
CA ARG A 57 -12.62 -7.65 2.44
C ARG A 57 -11.74 -6.44 2.13
N MET A 58 -10.78 -6.60 1.23
CA MET A 58 -9.83 -5.55 0.85
C MET A 58 -10.36 -4.71 -0.30
N TRP A 59 -9.94 -3.46 -0.31
CA TRP A 59 -10.17 -2.52 -1.39
C TRP A 59 -8.85 -2.22 -2.09
N PHE A 60 -8.88 -2.19 -3.42
CA PHE A 60 -7.73 -1.95 -4.27
C PHE A 60 -8.01 -0.76 -5.18
N TYR A 61 -7.11 0.21 -5.17
CA TYR A 61 -7.20 1.42 -5.95
C TYR A 61 -5.91 1.63 -6.72
N HIS A 62 -6.06 2.04 -7.98
CA HIS A 62 -4.95 2.40 -8.83
C HIS A 62 -5.21 3.78 -9.43
N TYR A 63 -4.32 4.73 -9.15
CA TYR A 63 -4.44 6.11 -9.60
C TYR A 63 -3.30 6.47 -10.53
N ARG A 64 -3.62 7.03 -11.69
CA ARG A 64 -2.65 7.64 -12.61
C ARG A 64 -2.76 9.14 -12.56
N ILE A 65 -1.63 9.80 -12.38
CA ILE A 65 -1.58 11.24 -12.14
C ILE A 65 -1.60 11.98 -13.48
N ILE A 66 -2.70 12.65 -13.82
CA ILE A 66 -2.99 13.21 -15.16
C ILE A 66 -1.80 13.97 -15.76
N PRO A 67 -1.17 14.94 -15.06
CA PRO A 67 -0.03 15.67 -15.62
C PRO A 67 1.19 14.81 -15.95
N TYR A 68 1.31 13.62 -15.36
CA TYR A 68 2.47 12.74 -15.46
C TYR A 68 2.15 11.39 -16.09
N ALA A 69 0.89 11.08 -16.38
CA ALA A 69 0.46 9.77 -16.86
C ALA A 69 1.07 9.38 -18.21
N HIS A 70 1.50 10.35 -19.01
CA HIS A 70 2.20 10.13 -20.28
C HIS A 70 3.68 9.73 -20.10
N LEU A 71 4.23 9.84 -18.89
CA LEU A 71 5.61 9.49 -18.58
C LEU A 71 5.66 8.01 -18.23
N ILE A 72 6.41 7.24 -19.02
CA ILE A 72 6.57 5.79 -18.85
C ILE A 72 8.05 5.50 -18.58
N ASN A 73 8.31 4.71 -17.53
CA ASN A 73 9.65 4.24 -17.21
C ASN A 73 10.04 3.07 -18.13
N GLY A 74 11.32 2.98 -18.48
CA GLY A 74 11.81 1.93 -19.36
C GLY A 74 13.32 1.72 -19.33
N ARG A 75 14.07 2.54 -18.59
CA ARG A 75 15.54 2.41 -18.51
C ARG A 75 15.97 1.49 -17.38
N PHE A 76 15.34 1.61 -16.22
CA PHE A 76 15.74 0.84 -15.02
C PHE A 76 14.68 -0.17 -14.59
N CYS A 77 13.42 0.26 -14.57
CA CYS A 77 12.26 -0.55 -14.26
C CYS A 77 11.26 -0.33 -15.39
N GLU A 78 11.03 -1.34 -16.22
CA GLU A 78 10.04 -1.25 -17.29
C GLU A 78 8.65 -1.34 -16.66
N GLY A 79 7.92 -0.23 -16.68
CA GLY A 79 6.56 -0.13 -16.14
C GLY A 79 5.51 -0.30 -17.24
N ASN A 80 4.39 -0.95 -16.91
CA ASN A 80 3.23 -1.01 -17.80
C ASN A 80 1.97 -0.45 -17.13
N PRO A 81 1.80 0.88 -17.10
CA PRO A 81 0.73 1.55 -16.38
C PRO A 81 -0.69 1.26 -16.92
N THR A 82 -0.81 0.48 -18.00
CA THR A 82 -2.09 0.07 -18.58
C THR A 82 -2.55 -1.31 -18.12
N LYS A 83 -1.68 -2.08 -17.47
CA LYS A 83 -1.95 -3.45 -17.02
C LYS A 83 -2.12 -3.54 -15.51
N ASN A 84 -3.16 -2.90 -15.02
CA ASN A 84 -3.57 -3.03 -13.63
C ASN A 84 -4.54 -4.21 -13.48
N HIS A 85 -4.23 -5.12 -12.55
CA HIS A 85 -5.02 -6.33 -12.27
C HIS A 85 -6.01 -6.16 -11.12
N PHE A 86 -5.83 -5.13 -10.29
CA PHE A 86 -6.60 -4.93 -9.06
C PHE A 86 -7.36 -3.60 -9.04
N GLY A 87 -8.68 -3.69 -9.04
CA GLY A 87 -9.56 -2.51 -9.12
C GLY A 87 -9.51 -1.85 -10.49
N THR A 88 -10.08 -0.64 -10.57
CA THR A 88 -10.13 0.15 -11.82
C THR A 88 -9.13 1.29 -11.75
N THR A 89 -8.33 1.46 -12.81
CA THR A 89 -7.44 2.62 -12.94
C THR A 89 -8.25 3.91 -13.05
N CYS A 90 -8.04 4.83 -12.12
CA CYS A 90 -8.61 6.17 -12.12
C CYS A 90 -7.55 7.19 -12.52
N PHE A 91 -7.91 8.15 -13.36
CA PHE A 91 -7.04 9.29 -13.68
C PHE A 91 -7.42 10.47 -12.80
N ILE A 92 -6.44 11.00 -12.07
CA ILE A 92 -6.66 12.08 -11.11
C ILE A 92 -5.64 13.21 -11.30
N ASP A 93 -6.04 14.44 -11.00
CA ASP A 93 -5.12 15.57 -10.97
C ASP A 93 -4.27 15.61 -9.67
N LEU A 94 -3.38 16.61 -9.55
CA LEU A 94 -2.50 16.73 -8.39
C LEU A 94 -3.23 17.06 -7.09
N ASP A 95 -4.33 17.83 -7.17
CA ASP A 95 -5.11 18.22 -6.01
C ASP A 95 -6.00 17.06 -5.53
N GLU A 96 -6.54 16.28 -6.46
CA GLU A 96 -7.22 15.01 -6.19
C GLU A 96 -6.27 13.99 -5.56
N ALA A 97 -5.04 13.86 -6.06
CA ALA A 97 -4.02 12.99 -5.47
C ALA A 97 -3.69 13.41 -4.03
N LYS A 98 -3.56 14.71 -3.79
CA LYS A 98 -3.37 15.26 -2.45
C LYS A 98 -4.53 14.93 -1.51
N ARG A 99 -5.78 15.19 -1.93
CA ARG A 99 -6.99 14.86 -1.14
C ARG A 99 -7.13 13.36 -0.87
N MET A 100 -6.80 12.53 -1.86
CA MET A 100 -6.81 11.08 -1.74
C MET A 100 -5.81 10.61 -0.69
N LEU A 101 -4.56 11.10 -0.73
CA LEU A 101 -3.56 10.77 0.29
C LEU A 101 -3.97 11.27 1.68
N GLU A 102 -4.51 12.50 1.79
CA GLU A 102 -5.05 12.99 3.06
C GLU A 102 -6.14 12.07 3.61
N SER A 103 -7.05 11.61 2.75
CA SER A 103 -8.13 10.67 3.13
C SER A 103 -7.59 9.30 3.53
N ALA A 104 -6.56 8.81 2.83
CA ALA A 104 -5.90 7.56 3.14
C ALA A 104 -5.25 7.57 4.54
N PHE A 105 -4.82 8.72 5.06
CA PHE A 105 -4.23 8.81 6.40
C PHE A 105 -5.14 9.42 7.47
N LYS A 106 -6.36 9.84 7.12
CA LYS A 106 -7.35 10.44 8.02
C LYS A 106 -8.73 9.81 7.86
N TRP A 107 -8.79 8.50 8.08
CA TRP A 107 -10.04 7.76 8.05
C TRP A 107 -10.95 8.18 9.21
N PRO A 108 -12.20 8.62 8.95
CA PRO A 108 -13.15 8.89 10.03
C PRO A 108 -13.36 7.66 10.90
N THR A 109 -13.47 7.84 12.21
CA THR A 109 -13.82 6.74 13.11
C THR A 109 -15.24 6.26 12.86
N LYS A 110 -15.43 4.94 12.85
CA LYS A 110 -16.76 4.32 12.83
C LYS A 110 -17.19 4.04 14.27
N GLY A 111 -18.42 4.45 14.64
CA GLY A 111 -19.07 3.99 15.88
C GLY A 111 -18.93 4.90 17.11
N GLY A 112 -18.75 6.22 16.95
CA GLY A 112 -18.90 7.17 18.06
C GLY A 112 -17.75 7.18 19.08
N THR A 113 -16.54 6.81 18.66
CA THR A 113 -15.33 6.96 19.49
C THR A 113 -15.07 8.45 19.76
N ALA A 114 -14.41 8.76 20.89
CA ALA A 114 -14.03 10.13 21.21
C ALA A 114 -13.04 10.74 20.20
N GLU A 115 -12.25 9.89 19.53
CA GLU A 115 -11.29 10.30 18.51
C GLU A 115 -11.97 10.51 17.15
N PRO A 116 -11.64 11.58 16.40
CA PRO A 116 -12.23 11.86 15.09
C PRO A 116 -11.68 10.97 13.96
N PHE A 117 -10.47 10.42 14.13
CA PHE A 117 -9.79 9.62 13.10
C PHE A 117 -9.31 8.27 13.63
N SER A 118 -9.39 7.26 12.77
CA SER A 118 -8.97 5.89 13.08
C SER A 118 -7.45 5.77 13.03
N PRO A 119 -6.82 4.94 13.89
CA PRO A 119 -5.41 4.63 13.77
C PRO A 119 -5.10 4.01 12.40
N VAL A 120 -3.96 4.38 11.82
CA VAL A 120 -3.48 3.85 10.55
C VAL A 120 -2.25 2.98 10.79
N ILE A 121 -2.28 1.77 10.26
CA ILE A 121 -1.13 0.89 10.14
C ILE A 121 -0.64 1.01 8.70
N PHE A 122 0.57 1.52 8.51
CA PHE A 122 1.17 1.67 7.20
C PHE A 122 1.98 0.42 6.85
N LEU A 123 1.48 -0.36 5.91
CA LEU A 123 2.09 -1.58 5.37
C LEU A 123 2.80 -1.26 4.05
N GLY A 124 3.86 -2.01 3.74
CA GLY A 124 4.50 -1.90 2.43
C GLY A 124 5.68 -2.85 2.26
N HIS A 125 6.48 -2.58 1.24
CA HIS A 125 7.65 -3.36 0.89
C HIS A 125 8.83 -2.39 0.68
N ALA A 126 9.83 -2.44 1.56
CA ALA A 126 10.95 -1.50 1.57
C ALA A 126 10.56 -0.03 1.89
N LEU A 127 9.77 0.18 2.94
CA LEU A 127 9.13 1.45 3.34
C LEU A 127 10.07 2.59 3.79
N ARG A 128 11.38 2.46 3.56
CA ARG A 128 12.37 3.40 4.09
C ARG A 128 12.30 4.74 3.35
N GLY A 129 11.56 5.68 3.94
CA GLY A 129 11.48 7.06 3.48
C GLY A 129 10.20 7.40 2.72
N ASP A 130 9.29 6.43 2.56
CA ASP A 130 8.06 6.52 1.77
C ASP A 130 7.12 7.63 2.26
N ILE A 131 6.90 7.75 3.57
CA ILE A 131 6.09 8.84 4.14
C ILE A 131 6.70 10.20 3.79
N LYS A 132 8.02 10.33 3.88
CA LYS A 132 8.71 11.58 3.52
C LYS A 132 8.55 11.86 2.04
N MET A 133 8.69 10.84 1.19
CA MET A 133 8.53 10.94 -0.26
C MET A 133 7.11 11.41 -0.63
N LEU A 134 6.07 10.73 -0.14
CA LEU A 134 4.66 11.09 -0.37
C LEU A 134 4.38 12.52 0.08
N ARG A 135 4.88 12.90 1.26
CA ARG A 135 4.75 14.25 1.79
C ARG A 135 5.39 15.28 0.87
N ASP A 136 6.62 15.05 0.44
CA ASP A 136 7.41 16.01 -0.33
C ASP A 136 6.93 16.10 -1.79
N ALA A 137 6.31 15.05 -2.34
CA ALA A 137 5.75 15.01 -3.69
C ALA A 137 4.51 15.91 -3.82
N TYR A 138 3.63 15.92 -2.81
CA TYR A 138 2.36 16.67 -2.83
C TYR A 138 2.30 17.83 -1.82
N ASN A 139 3.43 18.18 -1.20
CA ASN A 139 3.52 19.19 -0.13
C ASN A 139 2.46 18.96 0.96
N LEU A 140 2.30 17.72 1.41
CA LEU A 140 1.35 17.38 2.47
C LEU A 140 1.81 17.97 3.80
N PRO A 141 0.89 18.49 4.64
CA PRO A 141 1.21 18.84 6.01
C PRO A 141 1.77 17.61 6.76
N LYS A 142 2.74 17.81 7.66
CA LYS A 142 3.26 16.71 8.50
C LYS A 142 2.13 16.03 9.28
N SER A 143 1.13 16.80 9.71
CA SER A 143 -0.05 16.31 10.43
C SER A 143 -0.96 15.40 9.62
N THR A 144 -0.70 15.22 8.33
CA THR A 144 -1.40 14.22 7.50
C THR A 144 -1.16 12.81 8.03
N PHE A 145 0.03 12.54 8.59
CA PHE A 145 0.45 11.21 9.00
C PHE A 145 0.37 10.99 10.52
N ASP A 146 -0.23 11.91 11.28
CA ASP A 146 -0.29 11.81 12.75
C ASP A 146 -1.04 10.57 13.24
N MET A 147 -1.93 10.03 12.40
CA MET A 147 -2.68 8.80 12.71
C MET A 147 -1.90 7.52 12.40
N VAL A 148 -0.71 7.60 11.80
CA VAL A 148 0.14 6.43 11.56
C VAL A 148 0.76 5.98 12.88
N VAL A 149 0.16 4.95 13.50
CA VAL A 149 0.57 4.41 14.79
C VAL A 149 1.59 3.28 14.67
N LYS A 150 1.68 2.65 13.49
CA LYS A 150 2.59 1.55 13.23
C LYS A 150 2.95 1.51 11.74
N THR A 151 4.21 1.15 11.48
CA THR A 151 4.69 0.78 10.16
C THR A 151 5.06 -0.71 10.16
N ILE A 152 4.67 -1.43 9.11
CA ILE A 152 4.96 -2.84 8.89
C ILE A 152 5.62 -2.97 7.52
N ASP A 153 6.82 -3.54 7.47
CA ASP A 153 7.54 -3.80 6.23
C ASP A 153 7.58 -5.31 5.97
N THR A 154 7.08 -5.73 4.82
CA THR A 154 7.10 -7.14 4.42
C THR A 154 8.52 -7.70 4.27
N GLN A 155 9.53 -6.84 4.05
CA GLN A 155 10.95 -7.22 4.05
C GLN A 155 11.51 -7.51 5.46
N ASP A 156 10.79 -7.10 6.51
CA ASP A 156 11.08 -7.45 7.89
C ASP A 156 10.21 -8.63 8.37
N MET A 157 8.97 -8.74 7.87
CA MET A 157 8.08 -9.86 8.18
C MET A 157 8.63 -11.20 7.66
N ALA A 158 9.07 -11.25 6.40
CA ALA A 158 9.51 -12.48 5.75
C ALA A 158 10.58 -13.27 6.55
N PRO A 159 11.68 -12.67 7.04
CA PRO A 159 12.61 -13.38 7.91
C PRO A 159 12.04 -13.68 9.30
N ALA A 160 11.18 -12.81 9.85
CA ALA A 160 10.59 -13.02 11.18
C ALA A 160 9.69 -14.27 11.25
N VAL A 161 9.06 -14.63 10.14
CA VAL A 161 8.22 -15.84 10.02
C VAL A 161 8.97 -17.04 9.40
N GLY A 162 10.28 -16.93 9.19
CA GLY A 162 11.11 -18.01 8.64
C GLY A 162 10.92 -18.26 7.13
N LEU A 163 10.27 -17.35 6.40
CA LEU A 163 10.08 -17.47 4.94
C LEU A 163 11.37 -17.09 4.19
N TRP A 164 12.18 -16.19 4.74
CA TRP A 164 13.40 -15.71 4.09
C TRP A 164 14.63 -15.78 5.00
N HIS A 165 15.70 -16.44 4.51
CA HIS A 165 16.96 -16.61 5.22
C HIS A 165 18.16 -15.96 4.50
N GLY A 166 17.90 -15.22 3.42
CA GLY A 166 18.95 -14.57 2.63
C GLY A 166 19.58 -13.38 3.36
N LYS A 167 20.84 -13.07 3.02
CA LYS A 167 21.57 -11.93 3.59
C LYS A 167 21.02 -10.56 3.12
N ASN A 168 20.42 -10.52 1.93
CA ASN A 168 19.80 -9.33 1.37
C ASN A 168 18.32 -9.27 1.74
N LYS A 169 17.69 -8.10 1.62
CA LYS A 169 16.23 -8.01 1.72
C LYS A 169 15.56 -8.76 0.58
N ILE A 170 14.45 -9.44 0.87
CA ILE A 170 13.66 -10.16 -0.12
C ILE A 170 13.00 -9.17 -1.09
N SER A 171 12.99 -9.48 -2.39
CA SER A 171 12.24 -8.71 -3.39
C SER A 171 10.76 -9.09 -3.38
N LEU A 172 9.88 -8.22 -3.87
CA LEU A 172 8.46 -8.53 -3.99
C LEU A 172 8.23 -9.75 -4.89
N LEU A 173 8.97 -9.88 -6.00
CA LEU A 173 8.95 -11.06 -6.87
C LEU A 173 9.21 -12.36 -6.10
N ASN A 174 10.28 -12.39 -5.30
CA ASN A 174 10.62 -13.57 -4.52
C ASN A 174 9.58 -13.83 -3.43
N LEU A 175 9.07 -12.78 -2.78
CA LEU A 175 8.04 -12.90 -1.76
C LEU A 175 6.75 -13.52 -2.32
N CYS A 176 6.32 -13.09 -3.50
CA CYS A 176 5.18 -13.69 -4.21
C CYS A 176 5.44 -15.17 -4.55
N ALA A 177 6.65 -15.48 -5.06
CA ALA A 177 7.04 -16.85 -5.40
C ALA A 177 7.04 -17.79 -4.18
N TYR A 178 7.52 -17.34 -3.02
CA TYR A 178 7.45 -18.12 -1.77
C TYR A 178 6.02 -18.35 -1.29
N ASN A 179 5.11 -17.44 -1.63
CA ASN A 179 3.69 -17.54 -1.34
C ASN A 179 2.89 -18.30 -2.41
N ASP A 180 3.56 -18.91 -3.39
CA ASP A 180 2.97 -19.75 -4.42
C ASP A 180 1.93 -19.00 -5.29
N PHE A 181 2.23 -17.75 -5.65
CA PHE A 181 1.48 -17.00 -6.65
C PHE A 181 2.37 -16.14 -7.56
N ASP A 182 1.91 -15.96 -8.80
CA ASP A 182 2.65 -15.21 -9.83
C ASP A 182 2.61 -13.70 -9.58
N PHE A 183 3.75 -13.03 -9.76
CA PHE A 183 3.84 -11.57 -9.73
C PHE A 183 3.72 -10.99 -11.15
N ALA A 184 2.48 -10.75 -11.57
CA ALA A 184 2.20 -10.25 -12.92
C ALA A 184 2.28 -8.73 -13.03
N ASP A 185 2.89 -8.25 -14.12
CA ASP A 185 3.06 -6.83 -14.48
C ASP A 185 3.61 -5.98 -13.32
N PRO A 186 4.86 -6.27 -12.88
CA PRO A 186 5.58 -5.49 -11.87
C PRO A 186 5.75 -4.04 -12.32
N HIS A 187 6.03 -3.14 -11.39
CA HIS A 187 6.16 -1.70 -11.68
C HIS A 187 4.86 -1.08 -12.22
N THR A 188 3.74 -1.61 -11.74
CA THR A 188 2.42 -0.98 -11.80
C THR A 188 2.00 -0.77 -10.35
N ALA A 189 1.93 0.47 -9.88
CA ALA A 189 1.79 0.76 -8.46
C ALA A 189 0.58 0.06 -7.80
N GLY A 190 -0.54 -0.05 -8.53
CA GLY A 190 -1.73 -0.77 -8.07
C GLY A 190 -1.48 -2.27 -7.83
N ASN A 191 -0.74 -2.92 -8.74
CA ASN A 191 -0.37 -4.33 -8.61
C ASN A 191 0.63 -4.52 -7.46
N ASP A 192 1.66 -3.69 -7.40
CA ASP A 192 2.74 -3.81 -6.41
C ASP A 192 2.19 -3.62 -4.98
N ALA A 193 1.27 -2.67 -4.78
CA ALA A 193 0.55 -2.51 -3.52
C ALA A 193 -0.33 -3.73 -3.19
N ALA A 194 -1.04 -4.29 -4.18
CA ALA A 194 -1.94 -5.43 -3.99
C ALA A 194 -1.16 -6.71 -3.64
N TYR A 195 -0.11 -7.02 -4.39
CA TYR A 195 0.73 -8.20 -4.15
C TYR A 195 1.50 -8.08 -2.83
N THR A 196 1.90 -6.88 -2.43
CA THR A 196 2.46 -6.64 -1.10
C THR A 196 1.45 -6.94 0.01
N MET A 197 0.21 -6.45 -0.14
CA MET A 197 -0.88 -6.72 0.80
C MET A 197 -1.21 -8.21 0.90
N ILE A 198 -1.38 -8.89 -0.24
CA ILE A 198 -1.67 -10.33 -0.30
C ILE A 198 -0.54 -11.13 0.35
N SER A 199 0.71 -10.80 0.04
CA SER A 199 1.87 -11.45 0.67
C SER A 199 1.88 -11.27 2.18
N ALA A 200 1.51 -10.09 2.68
CA ALA A 200 1.45 -9.83 4.12
C ALA A 200 0.38 -10.70 4.80
N VAL A 201 -0.78 -10.90 4.18
CA VAL A 201 -1.83 -11.80 4.69
C VAL A 201 -1.36 -13.24 4.77
N PHE A 202 -0.51 -13.69 3.84
CA PHE A 202 -0.03 -15.07 3.82
C PHE A 202 1.09 -15.32 4.85
N MET A 203 1.62 -14.25 5.46
CA MET A 203 2.62 -14.31 6.53
C MET A 203 2.04 -14.11 7.94
N VAL A 204 0.71 -14.11 8.11
CA VAL A 204 0.03 -13.94 9.42
C VAL A 204 -0.89 -15.09 9.78
#